data_AF-A0A916EQA9-F1
#
_entry.id   AF-A0A916EQA9-F1
#
_cell.length_a   1.000
_cell.length_b   1.000
_cell.length_c   1.000
_cell.angle_alpha   90.00
_cell.angle_beta   90.00
_cell.angle_gamma   90.00
#
_symmetry.space_group_name_H-M   'P 1'
#
loop_
_entity.id
_entity.type
_entity.pdbx_description
1 polymer ?
#
loop_
_entity_poly.entity_id
_entity_poly.type
_entity_poly.pdbx_seq_one_letter_code
_entity_poly.pdbx_strand_id
1 'polypeptide(L)'
;MPFVVALQTVAGGAPHLLCMAQLPFRRTAIAEFAAAHLVRPLSVVSDGLDCFRATANHGLQERIVTGGGKASTALPDFKWLNTVLGNFKTALAGTYHAFKFGQYASRYLAEVQFRFNRRYRMDRMLPRILRALVVAKPCHEASIRSPDAPC
;
A
#
# COMPACT_ATOMS: atom_id res chain seq x y z
N MET A 1 12.78 0.20 7.28
CA MET A 1 11.56 1.00 7.54
C MET A 1 10.35 0.11 7.29
N PRO A 2 9.48 -0.07 8.30
CA PRO A 2 8.25 -0.84 8.14
C PRO A 2 7.22 -0.08 7.30
N PHE A 3 6.43 -0.83 6.54
CA PHE A 3 5.27 -0.34 5.80
C PHE A 3 4.24 -1.46 5.70
N VAL A 4 2.98 -1.09 5.55
CA VAL A 4 1.84 -2.02 5.43
C VAL A 4 1.29 -1.95 4.01
N VAL A 5 0.84 -3.10 3.52
CA VAL A 5 0.13 -3.22 2.26
C VAL A 5 -1.18 -3.94 2.50
N ALA A 6 -2.27 -3.30 2.14
CA ALA A 6 -3.60 -3.89 2.11
C ALA A 6 -4.06 -4.01 0.66
N LEU A 7 -4.48 -5.20 0.26
CA LEU A 7 -4.99 -5.49 -1.07
C LEU A 7 -6.43 -5.97 -0.96
N GLN A 8 -7.34 -5.27 -1.64
CA GLN A 8 -8.72 -5.70 -1.77
C GLN A 8 -8.86 -6.60 -3.00
N THR A 9 -9.57 -7.70 -2.85
CA THR A 9 -9.97 -8.60 -3.94
C THR A 9 -11.48 -8.50 -4.21
N VAL A 10 -11.89 -8.81 -5.44
CA VAL A 10 -13.31 -8.97 -5.81
C VAL A 10 -13.74 -10.44 -5.67
N ALA A 11 -15.03 -10.74 -5.83
CA ALA A 11 -15.61 -12.08 -5.68
C ALA A 11 -14.92 -13.19 -6.51
N GLY A 12 -14.18 -12.85 -7.57
CA GLY A 12 -13.37 -13.81 -8.35
C GLY A 12 -11.91 -13.94 -7.89
N GLY A 13 -11.54 -13.40 -6.73
CA GLY A 13 -10.18 -13.41 -6.18
C GLY A 13 -9.19 -12.46 -6.89
N ALA A 14 -9.62 -11.79 -7.97
CA ALA A 14 -8.78 -10.84 -8.69
C ALA A 14 -8.53 -9.59 -7.82
N PRO A 15 -7.31 -9.01 -7.87
CA PRO A 15 -7.00 -7.84 -7.08
C PRO A 15 -7.69 -6.61 -7.66
N HIS A 16 -8.20 -5.72 -6.80
CA HIS A 16 -9.02 -4.58 -7.17
C HIS A 16 -8.42 -3.25 -6.72
N LEU A 17 -8.29 -3.04 -5.40
CA LEU A 17 -7.71 -1.83 -4.82
C LEU A 17 -6.50 -2.17 -3.95
N LEU A 18 -5.55 -1.25 -3.93
CA LEU A 18 -4.31 -1.33 -3.17
C LEU A 18 -4.22 -0.11 -2.24
N CYS A 19 -3.84 -0.34 -1.00
CA CYS A 19 -3.46 0.69 -0.05
C CYS A 19 -2.09 0.36 0.52
N MET A 20 -1.13 1.27 0.39
CA MET A 20 0.23 1.13 0.89
C MET A 20 0.55 2.34 1.76
N ALA A 21 1.03 2.09 2.98
CA ALA A 21 1.37 3.17 3.90
C ALA A 21 2.64 2.85 4.69
N GLN A 22 3.47 3.86 4.89
CA GLN A 22 4.64 3.76 5.76
C GLN A 22 4.19 3.99 7.21
N LEU A 23 4.20 2.93 8.02
CA LEU A 23 3.86 2.99 9.44
C LEU A 23 4.57 1.88 10.22
N PRO A 24 4.81 2.07 11.54
CA PRO A 24 5.39 1.04 12.38
C PRO A 24 4.43 -0.15 12.56
N PHE A 25 4.99 -1.35 12.73
CA PHE A 25 4.23 -2.55 13.09
C PHE A 25 3.82 -2.55 14.57
N ARG A 26 2.97 -1.57 14.93
CA ARG A 26 2.37 -1.40 16.26
C ARG A 26 0.86 -1.54 16.16
N ARG A 27 0.23 -2.17 17.15
CA ARG A 27 -1.24 -2.36 17.18
C ARG A 27 -2.00 -1.04 17.04
N THR A 28 -1.55 0.02 17.70
CA THR A 28 -2.17 1.35 17.61
C THR A 28 -2.11 1.92 16.20
N ALA A 29 -0.94 1.89 15.55
CA ALA A 29 -0.77 2.36 14.18
C ALA A 29 -1.62 1.55 13.17
N ILE A 30 -1.75 0.24 13.36
CA ILE A 30 -2.62 -0.59 12.52
C ILE A 30 -4.10 -0.27 12.76
N ALA A 31 -4.52 0.03 14.00
CA ALA A 31 -5.89 0.43 14.30
C ALA A 31 -6.24 1.76 13.61
N GLU A 32 -5.36 2.76 13.70
CA GLU A 32 -5.51 4.05 13.02
C GLU A 32 -5.57 3.88 11.49
N PHE A 33 -4.67 3.07 10.94
CA PHE A 33 -4.67 2.72 9.51
C PHE A 33 -6.00 2.06 9.09
N ALA A 34 -6.48 1.10 9.88
CA ALA A 34 -7.73 0.39 9.61
C ALA A 34 -8.94 1.35 9.64
N ALA A 35 -8.98 2.25 10.64
CA ALA A 35 -10.03 3.25 10.77
C ALA A 35 -10.06 4.26 9.62
N ALA A 36 -8.89 4.66 9.12
CA ALA A 36 -8.77 5.66 8.05
C ALA A 36 -9.03 5.10 6.64
N HIS A 37 -8.73 3.81 6.41
CA HIS A 37 -8.64 3.26 5.04
C HIS A 37 -9.53 2.06 4.75
N LEU A 38 -10.13 1.43 5.76
CA LEU A 38 -10.96 0.23 5.57
C LEU A 38 -12.43 0.54 5.81
N VAL A 39 -13.31 0.03 4.95
CA VAL A 39 -14.76 0.24 5.00
C VAL A 39 -15.47 -1.08 5.33
N ARG A 40 -16.42 -1.03 6.27
CA ARG A 40 -17.23 -2.18 6.69
C ARG A 40 -18.41 -2.47 5.74
N PRO A 41 -18.87 -3.73 5.65
CA PRO A 41 -18.29 -4.95 6.23
C PRO A 41 -17.05 -5.42 5.45
N LEU A 42 -16.05 -5.95 6.17
CA LEU A 42 -14.81 -6.43 5.55
C LEU A 42 -14.31 -7.72 6.22
N SER A 43 -13.67 -8.57 5.42
CA SER A 43 -12.91 -9.73 5.88
C SER A 43 -11.42 -9.46 5.68
N VAL A 44 -10.63 -9.49 6.75
CA VAL A 44 -9.16 -9.32 6.68
C VAL A 44 -8.48 -10.67 6.75
N VAL A 45 -7.64 -10.96 5.76
CA VAL A 45 -6.67 -12.05 5.80
C VAL A 45 -5.27 -11.46 6.05
N SER A 46 -4.58 -11.93 7.10
CA SER A 46 -3.24 -11.43 7.47
C SER A 46 -2.28 -12.59 7.82
N ASP A 47 -0.99 -12.39 7.60
CA ASP A 47 0.13 -13.35 7.76
C ASP A 47 0.47 -13.76 9.21
N GLY A 48 -0.37 -13.35 10.16
CA GLY A 48 -0.29 -13.77 11.54
C GLY A 48 0.53 -12.87 12.46
N LEU A 49 1.08 -11.75 11.99
CA LEU A 49 1.77 -10.78 12.85
C LEU A 49 0.80 -10.17 13.89
N ASP A 50 1.21 -10.10 15.16
CA ASP A 50 0.33 -9.73 16.29
C ASP A 50 -0.30 -8.33 16.13
N CYS A 51 0.41 -7.40 15.48
CA CYS A 51 -0.10 -6.05 15.26
C CYS A 51 -1.40 -6.02 14.44
N PHE A 52 -1.61 -6.99 13.55
CA PHE A 52 -2.84 -7.08 12.74
C PHE A 52 -4.06 -7.49 13.54
N ARG A 53 -3.94 -7.97 14.79
CA ARG A 53 -5.11 -8.19 15.66
C ARG A 53 -5.93 -6.92 15.91
N ALA A 54 -5.34 -5.74 15.67
CA ALA A 54 -6.06 -4.48 15.74
C ALA A 54 -7.20 -4.36 14.71
N THR A 55 -7.16 -5.14 13.61
CA THR A 55 -8.20 -5.08 12.57
C THR A 55 -9.48 -5.82 12.95
N ALA A 56 -9.46 -6.68 13.97
CA ALA A 56 -10.66 -7.37 14.48
C ALA A 56 -11.76 -6.40 14.93
N ASN A 57 -11.41 -5.20 15.39
CA ASN A 57 -12.38 -4.16 15.76
C ASN A 57 -13.16 -3.61 14.54
N HIS A 58 -12.68 -3.86 13.33
CA HIS A 58 -13.23 -3.33 12.08
C HIS A 58 -13.95 -4.38 11.23
N GLY A 59 -14.02 -5.65 11.62
CA GLY A 59 -14.71 -6.68 10.83
C GLY A 59 -14.30 -8.10 11.16
N LEU A 60 -14.65 -9.04 10.27
CA LEU A 60 -14.21 -10.42 10.39
C LEU A 60 -12.71 -10.48 10.07
N GLN A 61 -11.95 -11.09 10.96
CA GLN A 61 -10.52 -11.32 10.75
C GLN A 61 -10.27 -12.82 10.65
N GLU A 62 -9.80 -13.24 9.49
CA GLU A 62 -9.28 -14.57 9.28
C GLU A 62 -7.76 -14.52 9.37
N ARG A 63 -7.22 -15.07 10.45
CA ARG A 63 -5.78 -15.11 10.65
C ARG A 63 -5.24 -16.41 10.08
N ILE A 64 -4.50 -16.31 8.99
CA ILE A 64 -3.72 -17.44 8.51
C ILE A 64 -2.35 -17.33 9.15
N VAL A 65 -2.14 -18.12 10.20
CA VAL A 65 -0.82 -18.26 10.82
C VAL A 65 0.04 -19.05 9.86
N THR A 66 0.63 -18.37 8.90
CA THR A 66 1.66 -18.97 8.07
C THR A 66 2.87 -19.20 8.94
N GLY A 67 3.30 -20.44 9.09
CA GLY A 67 4.69 -20.70 9.48
C GLY A 67 5.59 -19.89 8.53
N GLY A 68 6.46 -19.05 9.09
CA GLY A 68 7.22 -18.08 8.31
C GLY A 68 7.98 -18.70 7.14
N GLY A 69 8.36 -17.89 6.16
CA GLY A 69 9.14 -18.32 5.00
C GLY A 69 8.29 -18.75 3.80
N LYS A 70 8.83 -19.63 2.94
CA LYS A 70 8.23 -20.01 1.65
C LYS A 70 6.80 -20.57 1.75
N ALA A 71 6.43 -21.13 2.90
CA ALA A 71 5.08 -21.64 3.15
C ALA A 71 4.03 -20.52 3.18
N SER A 72 4.37 -19.30 3.63
CA SER A 72 3.46 -18.15 3.56
C SER A 72 3.23 -17.65 2.13
N THR A 73 4.25 -17.85 1.27
CA THR A 73 4.23 -17.42 -0.13
C THR A 73 3.37 -18.34 -1.00
N ALA A 74 3.20 -19.60 -0.58
CA ALA A 74 2.45 -20.62 -1.30
C ALA A 74 0.93 -20.56 -1.08
N LEU A 75 0.46 -19.73 -0.14
CA LEU A 75 -0.97 -19.61 0.11
C LEU A 75 -1.69 -18.90 -1.05
N PRO A 76 -2.82 -19.47 -1.54
CA PRO A 76 -3.63 -18.84 -2.59
C PRO A 76 -4.05 -17.41 -2.24
N ASP A 77 -4.36 -17.15 -0.97
CA ASP A 77 -4.87 -15.86 -0.49
C ASP A 77 -3.84 -14.72 -0.60
N PHE A 78 -2.55 -15.04 -0.48
CA PHE A 78 -1.46 -14.07 -0.61
C PHE A 78 -0.86 -14.00 -2.01
N LYS A 79 -1.29 -14.84 -2.96
CA LYS A 79 -0.73 -14.89 -4.33
C LYS A 79 -0.69 -13.50 -4.99
N TRP A 80 -1.80 -12.77 -4.94
CA TRP A 80 -1.88 -11.44 -5.55
C TRP A 80 -1.11 -10.39 -4.78
N LEU A 81 -1.12 -10.45 -3.45
CA LEU A 81 -0.32 -9.55 -2.61
C LEU A 81 1.17 -9.72 -2.91
N ASN A 82 1.66 -10.96 -2.96
CA ASN A 82 3.04 -11.29 -3.31
C ASN A 82 3.39 -10.86 -4.74
N THR A 83 2.45 -11.01 -5.68
CA THR A 83 2.62 -10.54 -7.06
C THR A 83 2.75 -9.02 -7.12
N VAL A 84 1.90 -8.27 -6.41
CA VAL A 84 1.97 -6.81 -6.33
C VAL A 84 3.28 -6.36 -5.67
N LEU A 85 3.71 -7.00 -4.59
CA LEU A 85 4.98 -6.72 -3.93
C LEU A 85 6.19 -7.04 -4.81
N GLY A 86 6.13 -8.13 -5.59
CA GLY A 86 7.14 -8.49 -6.58
C GLY A 86 7.25 -7.43 -7.68
N ASN A 87 6.12 -7.02 -8.26
CA ASN A 87 6.07 -5.97 -9.28
C ASN A 87 6.57 -4.63 -8.73
N PHE A 88 6.20 -4.30 -7.48
CA PHE A 88 6.70 -3.11 -6.81
C PHE A 88 8.22 -3.12 -6.67
N LYS A 89 8.80 -4.23 -6.19
CA LYS A 89 10.24 -4.39 -6.07
C LYS A 89 10.95 -4.24 -7.42
N THR A 90 10.41 -4.85 -8.48
CA THR A 90 10.96 -4.76 -9.84
C THR A 90 10.87 -3.34 -10.39
N ALA A 91 9.73 -2.66 -10.21
CA ALA A 91 9.55 -1.28 -10.65
C ALA A 91 10.54 -0.34 -9.94
N LEU A 92 10.76 -0.54 -8.64
CA LEU A 92 11.73 0.24 -7.89
C LEU A 92 13.16 0.03 -8.40
N ALA A 93 13.56 -1.22 -8.60
CA ALA A 93 14.89 -1.57 -9.08
C ALA A 93 15.16 -1.04 -10.50
N GLY A 94 14.15 -1.04 -11.38
CA GLY A 94 14.29 -0.53 -12.75
C GLY A 94 14.25 1.00 -12.86
N THR A 95 13.52 1.68 -11.98
CA THR A 95 13.29 3.14 -12.09
C THR A 95 14.32 3.95 -11.31
N TYR A 96 14.70 3.50 -10.10
CA TYR A 96 15.51 4.28 -9.18
C TYR A 96 16.93 3.70 -9.10
N HIS A 97 17.89 4.37 -9.76
CA HIS A 97 19.30 3.97 -9.74
C HIS A 97 19.96 4.16 -8.36
N ALA A 98 19.44 5.09 -7.54
CA ALA A 98 19.79 5.27 -6.14
C ALA A 98 18.55 5.08 -5.26
N PHE A 99 18.34 3.87 -4.77
CA PHE A 99 17.17 3.54 -3.97
C PHE A 99 17.28 4.10 -2.53
N LYS A 100 16.63 5.24 -2.28
CA LYS A 100 16.57 5.87 -0.95
C LYS A 100 15.22 5.65 -0.29
N PHE A 101 14.84 4.39 -0.07
CA PHE A 101 13.53 4.04 0.49
C PHE A 101 13.26 4.70 1.84
N GLY A 102 14.25 4.80 2.72
CA GLY A 102 14.07 5.48 4.00
C GLY A 102 13.68 6.96 3.86
N GLN A 103 14.10 7.61 2.78
CA GLN A 103 13.86 9.03 2.51
C GLN A 103 12.54 9.26 1.75
N TYR A 104 12.20 8.39 0.80
CA TYR A 104 11.08 8.64 -0.13
C TYR A 104 10.02 7.53 -0.15
N ALA A 105 9.98 6.66 0.86
CA ALA A 105 9.02 5.55 0.94
C ALA A 105 7.58 6.01 0.72
N SER A 106 7.13 7.07 1.42
CA SER A 106 5.78 7.63 1.24
C SER A 106 5.44 7.92 -0.22
N ARG A 107 6.36 8.53 -0.97
CA ARG A 107 6.18 8.87 -2.39
C ARG A 107 6.18 7.64 -3.29
N TYR A 108 7.10 6.71 -3.05
CA TYR A 108 7.18 5.46 -3.82
C TYR A 108 5.91 4.61 -3.65
N LEU A 109 5.43 4.50 -2.41
CA LEU A 109 4.20 3.77 -2.09
C LEU A 109 2.97 4.48 -2.70
N ALA A 110 2.91 5.81 -2.60
CA ALA A 110 1.82 6.61 -3.18
C ALA A 110 1.77 6.52 -4.71
N GLU A 111 2.92 6.52 -5.40
CA GLU A 111 2.99 6.36 -6.86
C GLU A 111 2.38 5.02 -7.29
N VAL A 112 2.80 3.94 -6.63
CA VAL A 112 2.33 2.58 -6.94
C VAL A 112 0.84 2.44 -6.66
N GLN A 113 0.39 2.95 -5.52
CA GLN A 113 -1.04 3.01 -5.18
C GLN A 113 -1.83 3.82 -6.22
N PHE A 114 -1.32 4.98 -6.64
CA PHE A 114 -1.97 5.85 -7.61
C PHE A 114 -2.18 5.15 -8.96
N ARG A 115 -1.13 4.49 -9.46
CA ARG A 115 -1.13 3.76 -10.74
C ARG A 115 -1.99 2.50 -10.65
N PHE A 116 -1.82 1.70 -9.59
CA PHE A 116 -2.57 0.46 -9.40
C PHE A 116 -4.08 0.72 -9.38
N ASN A 117 -4.54 1.65 -8.54
CA ASN A 117 -5.97 1.93 -8.36
C ASN A 117 -6.63 2.59 -9.58
N ARG A 118 -5.85 3.01 -10.59
CA ARG A 118 -6.34 3.65 -11.82
C ARG A 118 -6.04 2.84 -13.08
N ARG A 119 -5.48 1.64 -12.97
CA ARG A 119 -5.09 0.79 -14.10
C ARG A 119 -6.23 0.48 -15.09
N TYR A 120 -7.48 0.48 -14.61
CA TYR A 120 -8.65 0.26 -15.47
C TYR A 120 -9.05 1.48 -16.32
N ARG A 121 -8.57 2.68 -15.97
CA ARG A 121 -8.91 3.97 -16.59
C ARG A 121 -7.66 4.84 -16.71
N MET A 122 -6.67 4.33 -17.44
CA MET A 122 -5.39 5.01 -17.66
C MET A 122 -5.56 6.35 -18.37
N ASP A 123 -6.57 6.47 -19.23
CA ASP A 123 -6.99 7.71 -19.91
C ASP A 123 -7.20 8.87 -18.92
N ARG A 124 -7.62 8.57 -17.69
CA ARG A 124 -7.92 9.56 -16.66
C ARG A 124 -6.74 9.88 -15.73
N MET A 125 -5.58 9.26 -15.92
CA MET A 125 -4.42 9.48 -15.04
C MET A 125 -3.78 10.84 -15.28
N LEU A 126 -3.42 11.14 -16.54
CA LEU A 126 -2.78 12.40 -16.90
C LEU A 126 -3.66 13.63 -16.57
N PRO A 127 -4.96 13.67 -16.94
CA PRO A 127 -5.82 14.80 -16.57
C PRO A 127 -5.91 15.05 -15.06
N ARG A 128 -5.82 13.99 -14.24
CA ARG A 128 -5.85 14.12 -12.77
C ARG A 128 -4.55 14.68 -12.22
N ILE A 129 -3.41 14.23 -12.74
CA ILE A 129 -2.11 14.79 -12.35
C ILE A 129 -2.06 16.27 -12.73
N LEU A 130 -2.47 16.62 -13.96
CA LEU A 130 -2.56 18.02 -14.39
C LEU A 130 -3.45 18.85 -13.47
N ARG A 131 -4.64 18.35 -13.12
CA ARG A 131 -5.51 19.03 -12.17
C ARG A 131 -4.87 19.21 -10.79
N ALA A 132 -4.19 18.18 -10.28
CA ALA A 132 -3.48 18.27 -9.00
C ALA A 132 -2.35 19.31 -9.05
N LEU A 133 -1.59 19.38 -10.15
CA LEU A 133 -0.54 20.37 -10.35
C LEU A 133 -1.10 21.80 -10.42
N VAL A 134 -2.22 22.01 -11.11
CA VAL A 134 -2.85 23.33 -11.24
C VAL A 134 -3.43 23.83 -9.92
N VAL A 135 -3.93 22.93 -9.05
CA VAL A 135 -4.51 23.29 -7.76
C VAL A 135 -3.47 23.36 -6.64
N ALA A 136 -2.30 22.74 -6.83
CA ALA A 136 -1.22 22.77 -5.85
C ALA A 136 -0.73 24.20 -5.62
N LYS A 137 -0.46 24.53 -4.35
CA LYS A 137 0.17 25.80 -4.00
C LYS A 137 1.61 25.81 -4.49
N PRO A 138 2.13 26.96 -4.96
CA PRO A 138 3.55 27.11 -5.25
C PRO A 138 4.40 26.70 -4.05
N CYS A 139 5.46 25.94 -4.29
CA CYS A 139 6.43 25.56 -3.27
C CYS A 139 7.84 25.63 -3.84
N HIS A 140 8.82 25.85 -2.96
CA HIS A 140 10.22 25.91 -3.36
C HIS A 140 10.72 24.53 -3.80
N GLU A 141 11.67 24.51 -4.73
CA GLU A 141 12.30 23.27 -5.18
C GLU A 141 12.87 22.44 -4.03
N ALA A 142 13.45 23.10 -3.01
CA ALA A 142 13.96 22.44 -1.81
C ALA A 142 12.86 21.66 -1.08
N SER A 143 11.63 22.19 -1.02
CA SER A 143 10.47 21.50 -0.44
C SER A 143 10.08 20.29 -1.27
N ILE A 144 10.10 20.40 -2.60
CA ILE A 144 9.82 19.28 -3.51
C ILE A 144 10.87 18.19 -3.35
N ARG A 145 12.14 18.53 -3.16
CA ARG A 145 13.23 17.56 -2.95
C ARG A 145 13.29 17.00 -1.52
N SER A 146 12.53 17.55 -0.58
CA SER A 146 12.55 17.11 0.82
C SER A 146 11.85 15.75 1.01
N PRO A 147 12.44 14.81 1.78
CA PRO A 147 11.79 13.55 2.20
C PRO A 147 10.42 13.76 2.83
N ASP A 148 10.33 14.75 3.70
CA ASP A 148 9.26 14.90 4.69
C ASP A 148 8.21 15.93 4.28
N ALA A 149 8.26 16.44 3.05
CA ALA A 149 7.23 17.37 2.59
C ALA A 149 5.88 16.64 2.60
N PRO A 150 4.92 17.05 3.45
CA PRO A 150 3.58 16.50 3.41
C PRO A 150 2.98 16.82 2.04
N CYS A 151 2.41 15.82 1.39
CA CYS A 151 1.54 16.01 0.25
C CYS A 151 0.15 16.50 0.68
#